data_AF-A0A257JA45-F1
#
_entry.id   AF-A0A257JA45-F1
#
_cell.length_a   1.000
_cell.length_b   1.000
_cell.length_c   1.000
_cell.angle_alpha   90.00
_cell.angle_beta   90.00
_cell.angle_gamma   90.00
#
_symmetry.space_group_name_H-M   'P 1'
#
loop_
_entity.id
_entity.type
_entity.pdbx_description
1 polymer ?
#
loop_
_entity_poly.entity_id
_entity_poly.type
_entity_poly.pdbx_seq_one_letter_code
_entity_poly.pdbx_strand_id
1 'polypeptide(L)' 'ALGAPANAVAWLANTLGALGIPLKAGEVILSGSLAIMVPVKAGDSLRVTIGGIGGCSVRFV' A
#
# COMPACT_ATOMS: atom_id res chain seq x y z
N ALA A 1 3.15 10.32 -9.83
CA ALA A 1 3.49 9.58 -8.59
C ALA A 1 4.77 10.16 -8.00
N LEU A 2 5.00 10.04 -6.69
CA LEU A 2 6.15 10.61 -5.96
C LEU A 2 7.52 9.99 -6.34
N GLY A 3 7.66 9.42 -7.54
CA GLY A 3 8.85 8.70 -8.01
C GLY A 3 8.96 7.30 -7.40
N ALA A 4 9.35 7.23 -6.12
CA ALA A 4 9.57 5.99 -5.39
C ALA A 4 8.54 5.78 -4.25
N PRO A 5 8.18 4.52 -3.91
CA PRO A 5 7.26 4.22 -2.80
C PRO A 5 7.70 4.83 -1.46
N ALA A 6 9.01 4.84 -1.18
CA ALA A 6 9.56 5.40 0.06
C ALA A 6 9.31 6.91 0.20
N ASN A 7 9.18 7.65 -0.90
CA ASN A 7 8.91 9.08 -0.86
C ASN A 7 7.52 9.40 -0.32
N ALA A 8 6.54 8.50 -0.55
CA ALA A 8 5.20 8.64 0.03
C ALA A 8 5.22 8.46 1.56
N VAL A 9 6.04 7.52 2.05
CA VAL A 9 6.21 7.27 3.49
C VAL A 9 6.91 8.46 4.16
N ALA A 10 7.97 9.00 3.54
CA ALA A 10 8.67 10.17 4.05
C ALA A 10 7.76 11.41 4.09
N TRP A 11 6.96 11.63 3.05
CA TRP A 11 5.96 12.69 3.04
C TRP A 11 4.95 12.53 4.18
N LEU A 12 4.39 11.33 4.34
CA LEU A 12 3.41 11.04 5.40
C LEU A 12 4.00 11.30 6.79
N ALA A 13 5.22 10.83 7.05
CA ALA A 13 5.91 11.05 8.32
C ALA A 13 6.12 12.53 8.63
N ASN A 14 6.53 13.34 7.63
CA ASN A 14 6.71 14.77 7.79
C ASN A 14 5.38 15.50 8.03
N THR A 15 4.33 15.13 7.28
CA THR A 15 3.00 15.73 7.45
C THR A 15 2.40 15.42 8.81
N LEU A 16 2.43 14.18 9.26
CA LEU A 16 1.94 13.79 10.58
C LEU A 16 2.82 14.35 11.71
N GLY A 17 4.14 14.41 11.50
CA GLY A 17 5.08 15.01 12.44
C GLY A 17 4.80 16.50 12.70
N ALA A 18 4.41 17.26 11.66
CA ALA A 18 3.99 18.66 11.83
C ALA A 18 2.71 18.81 12.69
N LEU A 19 1.91 17.75 12.82
CA LEU A 19 0.72 17.67 13.66
C LEU A 19 1.01 17.02 15.04
N GLY A 20 2.26 16.69 15.35
CA GLY A 20 2.64 16.01 16.60
C GLY A 20 2.25 14.53 16.64
N ILE A 21 1.97 13.91 15.50
CA ILE A 21 1.56 12.50 15.39
C ILE A 21 2.76 11.69 14.85
N PRO A 22 3.47 10.92 15.68
CA PRO A 22 4.61 10.13 15.22
C PRO A 22 4.16 8.84 14.56
N LEU A 23 4.88 8.41 13.52
CA LEU A 23 4.88 7.01 13.08
C LEU A 23 5.74 6.19 14.04
N LYS A 24 5.24 5.04 14.47
CA LYS A 24 5.88 4.20 15.48
C LYS A 24 6.56 2.98 14.87
N ALA A 25 7.59 2.51 15.56
CA ALA A 25 8.25 1.26 15.20
C ALA A 25 7.24 0.10 15.20
N GLY A 26 7.27 -0.70 14.12
CA GLY A 26 6.36 -1.83 13.92
C GLY A 26 5.07 -1.50 13.17
N GLU A 27 4.79 -0.24 12.87
CA GLU A 27 3.63 0.13 12.04
C GLU A 27 3.85 -0.26 10.57
N VAL A 28 2.78 -0.73 9.94
CA VAL A 28 2.76 -1.09 8.52
C VAL A 28 2.12 0.05 7.73
N ILE A 29 2.87 0.63 6.80
CA ILE A 29 2.42 1.75 5.96
C ILE A 29 2.24 1.28 4.51
N LEU A 30 1.05 1.49 3.96
CA LEU A 30 0.78 1.27 2.55
C LEU A 30 1.10 2.54 1.75
N SER A 31 2.22 2.52 1.04
CA SER A 31 2.78 3.70 0.32
C SER A 31 1.96 4.16 -0.89
N GLY A 32 0.94 3.41 -1.29
CA GLY A 32 0.08 3.70 -2.44
C GLY A 32 -0.18 2.48 -3.32
N SER A 33 -1.07 2.65 -4.30
CA SER A 33 -1.46 1.56 -5.22
C SER A 33 -0.49 1.42 -6.39
N LEU A 34 -0.23 0.18 -6.80
CA LEU A 34 0.51 -0.17 -8.02
C LEU A 34 -0.38 -0.30 -9.26
N ALA A 35 -1.70 -0.39 -9.06
CA ALA A 35 -2.69 -0.57 -10.12
C ALA A 35 -3.90 0.33 -9.91
N ILE A 36 -4.73 0.47 -10.95
CA ILE A 36 -6.04 1.08 -10.81
C ILE A 36 -6.94 0.24 -9.89
N MET A 37 -7.94 0.87 -9.29
CA MET A 37 -8.97 0.14 -8.57
C MET A 37 -9.85 -0.63 -9.56
N VAL A 38 -10.11 -1.88 -9.24
CA VAL A 38 -10.99 -2.76 -10.02
C VAL A 38 -12.17 -3.19 -9.15
N PRO A 39 -13.41 -3.14 -9.67
CA PRO A 39 -14.57 -3.62 -8.94
C PRO A 39 -14.49 -5.14 -8.74
N VAL A 40 -14.97 -5.61 -7.59
CA VAL A 40 -15.01 -7.03 -7.22
C VAL A 40 -16.42 -7.41 -6.80
N LYS A 41 -16.83 -8.63 -7.11
CA LYS A 41 -18.10 -9.25 -6.67
C LYS A 41 -17.84 -10.62 -6.06
N ALA A 42 -18.84 -11.16 -5.35
CA ALA A 42 -18.79 -12.52 -4.81
C ALA A 42 -18.48 -13.53 -5.93
N GLY A 43 -17.56 -14.44 -5.66
CA GLY A 43 -17.01 -15.41 -6.61
C GLY A 43 -15.70 -14.98 -7.28
N ASP A 44 -15.36 -13.69 -7.29
CA ASP A 44 -14.14 -13.20 -7.96
C ASP A 44 -12.86 -13.65 -7.25
N SER A 45 -11.79 -13.78 -8.02
CA SER A 45 -10.45 -14.06 -7.49
C SER A 45 -9.46 -13.06 -8.07
N LEU A 46 -8.70 -12.40 -7.20
CA LEU A 46 -7.62 -11.50 -7.58
C LEU A 46 -6.27 -12.10 -7.20
N ARG A 47 -5.28 -11.91 -8.06
CA ARG A 47 -3.89 -12.31 -7.82
C ARG A 47 -2.96 -11.17 -8.20
N VAL A 48 -1.96 -10.93 -7.35
CA VAL A 48 -0.85 -10.01 -7.60
C VAL A 48 0.45 -10.81 -7.56
N THR A 49 1.33 -10.53 -8.51
CA THR A 49 2.71 -11.01 -8.52
C THR A 49 3.63 -9.81 -8.73
N ILE A 50 4.62 -9.67 -7.86
CA ILE A 50 5.65 -8.64 -7.92
C ILE A 50 7.00 -9.32 -8.07
N GLY A 51 7.71 -9.00 -9.16
CA GLY A 51 9.03 -9.56 -9.45
C GLY A 51 10.00 -9.33 -8.28
N GLY A 52 10.69 -10.39 -7.85
CA GLY A 52 11.65 -10.34 -6.74
C GLY A 52 11.05 -10.30 -5.33
N ILE A 53 9.72 -10.15 -5.18
CA ILE A 53 9.04 -10.13 -3.88
C ILE A 53 8.15 -11.37 -3.69
N GLY A 54 7.47 -11.80 -4.75
CA GLY A 54 6.55 -12.93 -4.71
C GLY A 54 5.14 -12.51 -5.10
N GLY A 55 4.12 -13.22 -4.60
CA GLY A 55 2.74 -12.92 -4.94
C GLY A 55 1.76 -13.27 -3.84
N CYS A 56 0.58 -12.70 -3.94
CA CYS A 56 -0.56 -12.98 -3.07
C CYS A 56 -1.83 -13.10 -3.90
N SER A 57 -2.85 -13.74 -3.33
CA SER A 57 -4.15 -13.85 -3.96
C SER A 57 -5.26 -13.84 -2.92
N VAL A 58 -6.42 -13.36 -3.33
CA VAL A 58 -7.64 -13.35 -2.53
C VAL A 58 -8.80 -13.84 -3.38
N ARG A 59 -9.74 -14.56 -2.75
CA ARG A 59 -11.03 -14.93 -3.33
C ARG A 59 -12.14 -14.27 -2.52
N PHE A 60 -13.06 -13.62 -3.21
CA PHE A 60 -14.26 -13.03 -2.62
C PHE A 60 -15.35 -14.12 -2.60
N VAL A 61 -15.86 -14.47 -1.41
CA VAL A 61 -16.88 -15.52 -1.21
C VAL A 61 -18.17 -14.93 -0.67
#